data_AF-A0A377C1C5-F1
#
_entry.id   AF-A0A377C1C5-F1
#
_cell.length_a   1.000
_cell.length_b   1.000
_cell.length_c   1.000
_cell.angle_alpha   90.00
_cell.angle_beta   90.00
_cell.angle_gamma   90.00
#
_symmetry.space_group_name_H-M   'P 1'
#
loop_
_entity.id
_entity.type
_entity.pdbx_description
1 polymer ?
#
loop_
_entity_poly.entity_id
_entity_poly.type
_entity_poly.pdbx_seq_one_letter_code
_entity_poly.pdbx_strand_id
1 'polypeptide(L)' 'METQWTRMTADEAAEIIQHNDMVAFSGFTPAGSPKALPTAIAHRANEQHEAKKPYQIRLLTGGVNQRRR' A
#
# COMPACT_ATOMS: atom_id res chain seq x y z
N MET A 1 24.75 -8.36 -17.80
CA MET A 1 23.95 -7.13 -17.91
C MET A 1 23.44 -6.85 -16.50
N GLU A 2 24.08 -5.94 -15.79
CA GLU A 2 23.68 -5.56 -14.43
C GLU A 2 22.39 -4.74 -14.54
N THR A 3 21.25 -5.35 -14.27
CA THR A 3 19.98 -4.63 -14.25
C THR A 3 19.94 -3.81 -12.96
N GLN A 4 20.15 -2.51 -13.05
CA GLN A 4 20.05 -1.64 -11.88
C GLN A 4 18.59 -1.24 -11.67
N TRP A 5 17.91 -1.90 -10.73
CA TRP A 5 16.54 -1.54 -10.35
C TRP A 5 16.54 -0.27 -9.50
N THR A 6 15.64 0.67 -9.80
CA THR A 6 15.36 1.82 -8.95
C THR A 6 14.90 1.32 -7.58
N ARG A 7 15.72 1.58 -6.55
CA ARG A 7 15.38 1.32 -5.15
C ARG A 7 14.82 2.59 -4.54
N MET A 8 13.64 2.49 -3.95
CA MET A 8 13.01 3.55 -3.16
C MET A 8 12.59 2.97 -1.81
N THR A 9 12.50 3.82 -0.80
CA THR A 9 11.99 3.43 0.52
C THR A 9 10.47 3.28 0.49
N ALA A 10 9.89 2.60 1.49
CA ALA A 10 8.44 2.41 1.56
C ALA A 10 7.69 3.73 1.79
N ASP A 11 8.32 4.68 2.49
CA ASP A 11 7.74 5.98 2.79
C ASP A 11 7.70 6.87 1.54
N GLU A 12 8.80 6.94 0.78
CA GLU A 12 8.85 7.63 -0.51
C GLU A 12 7.81 7.07 -1.48
N ALA A 13 7.64 5.74 -1.51
CA ALA A 13 6.63 5.10 -2.33
C ALA A 13 5.20 5.40 -1.85
N ALA A 14 4.98 5.58 -0.54
CA ALA A 14 3.69 5.96 0.02
C ALA A 14 3.34 7.44 -0.25
N GLU A 15 4.33 8.32 -0.42
CA GLU A 15 4.11 9.72 -0.80
C GLU A 15 3.54 9.90 -2.21
N ILE A 16 3.88 8.97 -3.12
CA ILE A 16 3.40 8.97 -4.50
C ILE A 16 1.89 8.70 -4.53
N ILE A 17 1.38 7.89 -3.59
CA ILE A 17 -0.03 7.48 -3.52
C ILE A 17 -0.88 8.64 -2.96
N GLN A 18 -1.84 9.10 -3.75
CA GLN A 18 -2.73 10.20 -3.41
C GLN A 18 -4.11 9.71 -2.95
N HIS A 19 -4.91 10.63 -2.39
CA HIS A 19 -6.30 10.36 -2.08
C HIS A 19 -7.09 10.00 -3.36
N ASN A 20 -7.91 8.95 -3.26
CA ASN A 20 -8.72 8.32 -4.30
C ASN A 20 -7.95 7.51 -5.34
N ASP A 21 -6.64 7.32 -5.16
CA ASP A 21 -5.88 6.44 -6.03
C ASP A 21 -6.30 4.98 -5.88
N MET A 22 -6.23 4.27 -7.00
CA MET A 22 -6.44 2.83 -7.06
C MET A 22 -5.09 2.12 -6.96
N VAL A 23 -4.85 1.45 -5.84
CA VAL A 23 -3.63 0.72 -5.56
C VAL A 23 -3.91 -0.77 -5.67
N ALA A 24 -3.27 -1.43 -6.64
CA ALA A 24 -3.33 -2.87 -6.81
C ALA A 24 -2.11 -3.52 -6.16
N PHE A 25 -2.33 -4.32 -5.12
CA PHE A 25 -1.27 -5.15 -4.57
C PHE A 25 -1.27 -6.52 -5.23
N SER A 26 -0.13 -6.91 -5.80
CA SER A 26 0.13 -8.29 -6.16
C SER A 26 0.31 -9.11 -4.87
N GLY A 27 -0.65 -9.97 -4.55
CA GLY A 27 -0.59 -10.82 -3.37
C GLY A 27 -1.85 -11.67 -3.24
N PHE A 28 -1.66 -12.97 -3.03
CA PHE A 28 -2.70 -13.95 -2.74
C PHE A 28 -2.22 -14.74 -1.52
N THR A 29 -2.92 -14.65 -0.37
CA THR A 29 -2.48 -15.16 0.96
C THR A 29 -1.32 -14.36 1.62
N PRO A 30 -0.97 -14.55 2.92
CA PRO A 30 0.11 -13.79 3.60
C PRO A 30 1.50 -13.96 2.97
N ALA A 31 1.67 -14.93 2.07
CA ALA A 31 2.86 -15.13 1.27
C ALA A 31 2.86 -14.15 0.08
N GLY A 32 3.60 -13.05 0.20
CA GLY A 32 3.85 -12.12 -0.91
C GLY A 32 3.32 -10.70 -0.72
N SER A 33 2.55 -10.42 0.34
CA SER A 33 2.13 -9.04 0.61
C SER A 33 3.32 -8.18 1.03
N PRO A 34 3.59 -7.04 0.36
CA PRO A 34 4.59 -6.09 0.81
C PRO A 34 4.17 -5.61 2.20
N LYS A 35 4.99 -5.84 3.24
CA LYS A 35 4.64 -5.50 4.63
C LYS A 35 4.95 -4.03 4.96
N ALA A 36 5.93 -3.45 4.28
CA ALA A 36 6.38 -2.09 4.55
C ALA A 36 5.44 -1.02 3.95
N LEU A 37 5.02 -1.18 2.69
CA LEU A 37 4.21 -0.16 1.99
C LEU A 37 2.81 0.07 2.62
N PRO A 38 2.02 -0.96 2.96
CA PRO A 38 0.71 -0.75 3.59
C PRO A 38 0.82 -0.06 4.95
N THR A 39 1.88 -0.33 5.70
CA THR A 39 2.14 0.31 6.99
C THR A 39 2.44 1.80 6.82
N ALA A 40 3.28 2.15 5.83
CA ALA A 40 3.56 3.55 5.48
C ALA A 40 2.31 4.31 5.00
N ILE A 41 1.48 3.68 4.16
CA ILE A 41 0.20 4.26 3.71
C ILE A 41 -0.75 4.47 4.89
N ALA A 42 -0.81 3.53 5.84
CA ALA A 42 -1.65 3.65 7.03
C ALA A 42 -1.20 4.80 7.93
N HIS A 43 0.12 4.97 8.13
CA HIS A 43 0.67 6.10 8.87
C HIS A 43 0.28 7.43 8.22
N ARG A 44 0.48 7.55 6.91
CA ARG A 44 0.11 8.74 6.12
C ARG A 44 -1.39 9.02 6.16
N ALA A 45 -2.23 7.97 6.15
CA ALA A 45 -3.68 8.12 6.28
C ALA A 45 -4.05 8.75 7.62
N ASN A 46 -3.45 8.29 8.72
CA ASN A 46 -3.67 8.85 10.04
C ASN A 46 -3.24 10.33 10.10
N GLU A 47 -2.05 10.67 9.61
CA GLU A 47 -1.56 12.06 9.58
C GLU A 47 -2.49 12.99 8.78
N GLN A 48 -3.00 12.52 7.63
CA GLN A 48 -3.92 13.32 6.83
C GLN A 48 -5.29 13.49 7.51
N HIS A 49 -5.79 12.45 8.18
CA HIS A 49 -7.03 12.53 8.94
C HIS A 49 -6.90 13.45 10.16
N GLU A 50 -5.76 13.42 10.86
CA GLU A 50 -5.43 14.36 11.94
C GLU A 50 -5.40 15.81 11.43
N ALA A 51 -4.85 16.02 10.24
CA ALA A 51 -4.87 17.31 9.54
C ALA A 51 -6.25 17.69 8.95
N LYS A 52 -7.31 16.92 9.22
CA LYS A 52 -8.68 17.06 8.69
C LYS A 52 -8.76 17.03 7.16
N LYS A 53 -7.81 16.38 6.51
CA LYS A 53 -7.79 16.18 5.06
C LYS A 53 -8.38 14.79 4.74
N PRO A 54 -9.27 14.69 3.75
CA PRO A 54 -9.79 13.41 3.32
C PRO A 54 -8.66 12.59 2.67
N TYR A 55 -8.42 11.40 3.20
CA TYR A 55 -7.47 10.45 2.63
C TYR A 55 -8.03 9.04 2.67
N GLN A 56 -8.12 8.42 1.50
CA GLN A 56 -8.66 7.08 1.30
C GLN A 56 -8.14 6.58 -0.05
N ILE A 57 -7.75 5.31 -0.10
CA ILE A 57 -7.30 4.66 -1.32
C ILE A 57 -8.22 3.47 -1.64
N ARG A 58 -8.34 3.14 -2.93
CA ARG A 58 -9.05 1.94 -3.38
C ARG A 58 -8.06 0.80 -3.51
N LEU A 59 -8.19 -0.21 -2.66
CA LEU A 59 -7.27 -1.33 -2.64
C LEU A 59 -7.81 -2.55 -3.39
N LEU A 60 -7.11 -2.96 -4.45
CA LEU A 60 -7.39 -4.19 -5.18
C LEU A 60 -6.34 -5.24 -4.82
N THR A 61 -6.79 -6.43 -4.40
CA THR A 61 -5.91 -7.56 -4.08
C THR A 61 -6.43 -8.81 -4.78
N GLY A 62 -5.54 -9.76 -5.12
CA GLY A 62 -5.88 -10.94 -5.92
C GLY A 62 -6.80 -11.95 -5.21
N GLY A 63 -6.95 -11.83 -3.89
CA GLY A 63 -7.86 -12.64 -3.08
C GLY A 63 -7.23 -13.08 -1.76
N VAL A 64 -8.05 -13.10 -0.70
CA VAL A 64 -7.72 -13.81 0.54
C VAL A 64 -8.61 -15.05 0.59
N ASN A 65 -8.03 -16.25 0.68
CA ASN A 65 -8.82 -17.45 0.95
C ASN A 65 -9.25 -17.43 2.44
N GLN A 66 -10.24 -16.60 2.77
CA GLN A 66 -10.93 -16.72 4.04
C GLN A 66 -11.89 -17.90 3.92
N ARG A 67 -11.41 -19.10 4.28
CA ARG A 67 -12.32 -20.12 4.79
C ARG A 67 -13.01 -19.49 6.00
N ARG A 68 -14.25 -19.01 5.83
CA ARG A 68 -15.15 -18.77 6.94
C ARG A 68 -15.33 -20.12 7.64
N ARG A 69 -14.75 -20.26 8.82
CA ARG A 69 -15.21 -21.23 9.81
C ARG A 69 -16.27 -20.56 10.66
#